data_AF-A0A821QDL9-F1
#
_entry.id   AF-A0A821QDL9-F1
#
_cell.length_a   1.000
_cell.length_b   1.000
_cell.length_c   1.000
_cell.angle_alpha   90.00
_cell.angle_beta   90.00
_cell.angle_gamma   90.00
#
_symmetry.space_group_name_H-M   'P 1'
#
loop_
_entity.id
_entity.type
_entity.pdbx_description
1 polymer ?
#
loop_
_entity_poly.entity_id
_entity_poly.type
_entity_poly.pdbx_seq_one_letter_code
_entity_poly.pdbx_strand_id
1 'polypeptide(L)' 'GQTIIVNALDNIEARRYMDSRCITNKKPLVESGTMGSKGHTFVVVPYKSESYSNQVTIHF' A
#
# COMPACT_ATOMS: atom_id res chain seq x y z
N GLY A 1 10.49 -14.51 -9.56
CA GLY A 1 9.46 -13.44 -9.60
C GLY A 1 8.95 -13.19 -8.19
N GLN A 2 8.50 -11.98 -7.87
CA GLN A 2 8.00 -11.65 -6.53
C GLN A 2 6.61 -12.22 -6.27
N THR A 3 6.39 -12.70 -5.04
CA THR A 3 5.12 -13.29 -4.59
C THR A 3 4.23 -12.25 -3.91
N ILE A 4 4.80 -11.43 -3.02
CA ILE A 4 4.13 -10.37 -2.26
C ILE A 4 5.09 -9.18 -2.21
N ILE A 5 4.54 -7.97 -2.26
CA ILE A 5 5.27 -6.71 -2.07
C ILE A 5 4.96 -6.18 -0.68
N VAL A 6 5.97 -5.70 0.04
CA VAL A 6 5.80 -5.10 1.37
C VAL A 6 6.44 -3.72 1.35
N ASN A 7 5.66 -2.69 1.64
CA ASN A 7 6.14 -1.31 1.71
C ASN A 7 6.54 -0.95 3.15
N ALA A 8 7.63 -0.19 3.25
CA ALA A 8 8.10 0.52 4.44
C ALA A 8 8.55 1.95 4.03
N LEU A 9 7.73 2.59 3.19
CA LEU A 9 8.04 3.87 2.57
C LEU A 9 7.55 5.03 3.45
N ASP A 10 8.26 6.14 3.45
CA ASP A 10 8.01 7.31 4.29
C ASP A 10 7.23 8.44 3.58
N ASN A 11 7.03 8.32 2.27
CA ASN A 11 6.38 9.34 1.46
C ASN A 11 5.20 8.80 0.66
N ILE A 12 4.16 9.62 0.54
CA ILE A 12 2.88 9.24 -0.08
C ILE A 12 3.05 8.97 -1.58
N GLU A 13 3.94 9.70 -2.26
CA GLU A 13 4.16 9.56 -3.70
C GLU A 13 4.73 8.19 -4.07
N ALA A 14 5.76 7.73 -3.36
CA ALA A 14 6.35 6.41 -3.57
C ALA A 14 5.36 5.28 -3.23
N ARG A 15 4.54 5.46 -2.19
CA ARG A 15 3.47 4.50 -1.85
C ARG A 15 2.44 4.38 -2.99
N ARG A 16 1.98 5.51 -3.54
CA ARG A 16 1.07 5.53 -4.70
C ARG A 16 1.69 4.92 -5.95
N TYR A 17 2.97 5.19 -6.19
CA TYR A 17 3.71 4.55 -7.27
C TYR A 17 3.70 3.03 -7.10
N MET A 18 4.07 2.53 -5.91
CA MET A 18 4.11 1.09 -5.63
C MET A 18 2.73 0.43 -5.72
N ASP A 19 1.67 1.08 -5.25
CA ASP A 19 0.29 0.64 -5.41
C ASP A 19 -0.07 0.45 -6.90
N SER A 20 0.20 1.45 -7.74
CA SER A 20 -0.02 1.36 -9.20
C SER A 20 0.76 0.21 -9.84
N ARG A 21 2.03 0.01 -9.44
CA ARG A 21 2.84 -1.13 -9.91
C ARG A 21 2.24 -2.46 -9.45
N CYS A 22 1.76 -2.58 -8.22
CA CYS A 22 1.18 -3.81 -7.69
C CYS A 22 -0.15 -4.17 -8.40
N ILE A 23 -1.00 -3.18 -8.66
CA ILE A 23 -2.24 -3.36 -9.43
C ILE A 23 -1.92 -3.83 -10.85
N THR A 24 -1.03 -3.11 -11.55
CA THR A 24 -0.66 -3.42 -12.94
C THR A 24 -0.07 -4.82 -13.06
N ASN A 25 0.75 -5.23 -12.10
CA ASN A 25 1.41 -6.54 -12.10
C ASN A 25 0.62 -7.64 -11.38
N LYS A 26 -0.60 -7.33 -10.90
CA LYS A 26 -1.47 -8.26 -10.18
C LYS A 26 -0.76 -8.91 -8.98
N LYS A 27 -0.02 -8.09 -8.23
CA LYS A 27 0.74 -8.53 -7.05
C LYS A 27 0.06 -8.03 -5.77
N PRO A 28 -0.08 -8.90 -4.75
CA PRO A 28 -0.49 -8.45 -3.42
C PRO A 28 0.51 -7.45 -2.84
N LEU A 29 -0.01 -6.43 -2.14
CA LEU A 29 0.76 -5.41 -1.46
C LEU A 29 0.36 -5.35 0.02
N VAL A 30 1.35 -5.35 0.90
CA VAL A 30 1.20 -5.02 2.32
C VAL A 30 1.83 -3.65 2.54
N GLU A 31 1.01 -2.67 2.86
CA GLU A 31 1.41 -1.29 3.15
C GLU A 31 1.43 -1.06 4.66
N SER A 32 2.41 -0.30 5.14
CA SER A 32 2.50 0.05 6.56
C SER A 32 3.02 1.46 6.76
N GLY A 33 2.66 2.08 7.86
CA GLY A 33 3.14 3.42 8.20
C GLY A 33 3.01 3.71 9.69
N THR A 34 3.65 4.80 10.11
CA THR A 34 3.62 5.32 11.48
C THR A 34 3.44 6.83 11.49
N MET A 35 2.83 7.37 12.54
CA MET A 35 2.75 8.80 12.83
C MET A 35 2.88 9.00 14.35
N GLY A 36 4.05 9.47 14.79
CA GLY A 36 4.38 9.46 16.22
C GLY A 36 4.30 8.04 16.80
N SER A 37 3.48 7.85 17.83
CA SER A 37 3.23 6.53 18.44
C SER A 37 2.12 5.72 17.75
N LYS A 38 1.43 6.28 16.74
CA LYS A 38 0.38 5.58 15.98
C LYS A 38 1.00 4.77 14.84
N GLY A 39 0.39 3.63 14.51
CA GLY A 39 0.75 2.79 13.37
C GLY A 39 -0.47 2.31 12.60
N HIS A 40 -0.30 2.01 11.30
CA HIS A 40 -1.32 1.37 10.48
C HIS A 40 -0.71 0.27 9.60
N THR A 41 -1.55 -0.68 9.19
CA THR A 41 -1.24 -1.64 8.14
C THR A 41 -2.45 -1.74 7.22
N PHE A 42 -2.19 -1.88 5.93
CA PHE A 42 -3.21 -2.03 4.91
C PHE A 42 -2.79 -3.12 3.92
N VAL A 43 -3.75 -3.94 3.48
CA VAL A 43 -3.47 -5.07 2.58
C VAL A 43 -4.29 -4.91 1.31
N VAL A 44 -3.58 -4.81 0.18
CA VAL A 44 -4.17 -4.83 -1.16
C VAL A 44 -4.05 -6.22 -1.75
N VAL A 45 -5.19 -6.87 -1.98
CA VAL A 45 -5.30 -8.13 -2.70
C VAL A 45 -5.94 -7.86 -4.07
N PRO A 46 -5.23 -8.14 -5.19
CA PRO A 46 -5.76 -7.92 -6.52
C PRO A 46 -7.15 -8.54 -6.70
N TYR A 47 -8.07 -7.74 -7.25
CA TYR A 47 -9.47 -8.12 -7.52
C TYR A 47 -10.37 -8.36 -6.29
N LYS A 48 -9.85 -8.18 -5.07
CA LYS A 48 -10.59 -8.48 -3.83
C LYS A 48 -10.66 -7.31 -2.86
N SER A 49 -9.67 -6.43 -2.84
CA SER A 49 -9.66 -5.23 -2.01
C SER A 49 -9.60 -3.97 -2.87
N GLU A 50 -9.89 -2.84 -2.24
CA GLU A 50 -9.56 -1.54 -2.83
C GLU A 50 -8.05 -1.32 -2.90
N SER A 51 -7.63 -0.42 -3.79
CA SER A 51 -6.24 0.02 -3.88
C SER A 51 -5.90 0.98 -2.75
N TYR A 52 -4.61 1.09 -2.43
CA TYR A 52 -4.14 2.09 -1.48
C TYR A 52 -4.52 3.51 -1.94
N SER A 53 -4.41 3.79 -3.25
CA SER A 53 -4.68 5.12 -3.80
C SER A 53 -6.16 5.53 -3.79
N ASN A 54 -7.09 4.57 -3.65
CA ASN A 54 -8.52 4.84 -3.59
C ASN A 54 -9.02 5.08 -2.17
N GLN A 55 -8.19 4.84 -1.16
CA GLN A 55 -8.56 5.18 0.20
C GLN A 55 -8.52 6.69 0.39
N VAL A 56 -9.66 7.25 0.78
CA VAL A 56 -9.77 8.67 1.16
C VAL A 56 -8.89 8.87 2.39
N THR A 57 -7.68 9.37 2.13
CA THR A 57 -6.62 9.75 3.07
C THR A 57 -6.48 8.80 4.27
N ILE A 58 -5.37 8.05 4.33
CA ILE A 58 -4.93 7.47 5.61
C ILE A 58 -4.47 8.63 6.49
N HIS A 59 -5.44 9.36 7.06
CA HIS A 59 -5.23 10.29 8.14
C HIS A 59 -4.89 9.44 9.36
N PHE A 60 -3.67 9.63 9.84
CA PHE A 60 -3.43 9.42 11.26
C PHE A 60 -3.99 10.56 12.08
#